data_AF-A0A7C5SDR7-F1
#
_entry.id   AF-A0A7C5SDR7-F1
#
_cell.length_a   1.000
_cell.length_b   1.000
_cell.length_c   1.000
_cell.angle_alpha   90.00
_cell.angle_beta   90.00
_cell.angle_gamma   90.00
#
_symmetry.space_group_name_H-M   'P 1'
#
loop_
_entity.id
_entity.type
_entity.pdbx_description
1 polymer ?
#
loop_
_entity_poly.entity_id
_entity_poly.type
_entity_poly.pdbx_seq_one_letter_code
_entity_poly.pdbx_strand_id
1 'polypeptide(L)' 'RLNPPDADGNYLVDHAAFIYLMDPQGRYVRHFSHNTPPETMAKELRRILGASGS' A
#
# COMPACT_ATOMS: atom_id res chain seq x y z
N ARG A 1 10.35 11.57 -9.33
CA ARG A 1 10.51 12.55 -10.43
C ARG A 1 9.71 13.78 -10.03
N LEU A 2 10.30 14.97 -10.00
CA LEU A 2 9.57 16.19 -9.65
C LEU A 2 8.71 16.59 -10.84
N ASN A 3 7.43 16.87 -10.58
CA ASN A 3 6.56 17.47 -11.59
C ASN A 3 6.95 18.94 -11.77
N PRO A 4 6.85 19.48 -13.00
CA PRO A 4 7.05 20.91 -13.22
C PRO A 4 6.04 21.71 -12.37
N PRO A 5 6.42 22.89 -11.87
CA PRO A 5 5.51 23.73 -11.11
C PRO A 5 4.31 24.16 -11.95
N ASP A 6 3.15 24.36 -11.32
CA ASP A 6 1.96 24.92 -11.96
C ASP A 6 2.14 26.42 -12.28
N ALA A 7 1.13 27.04 -12.89
CA ALA A 7 1.18 28.43 -13.32
C ALA A 7 1.41 29.44 -12.16
N ASP A 8 1.11 29.04 -10.93
CA ASP A 8 1.26 29.85 -9.71
C ASP A 8 2.56 29.51 -8.95
N GLY A 9 3.40 28.62 -9.49
CA GLY A 9 4.65 28.21 -8.89
C GLY A 9 4.51 27.10 -7.84
N ASN A 10 3.35 26.46 -7.71
CA ASN A 10 3.17 25.35 -6.77
C ASN A 10 3.71 24.04 -7.35
N TYR A 11 4.32 23.23 -6.49
CA TYR A 11 4.77 21.89 -6.83
C TYR A 11 3.74 20.86 -6.38
N LEU A 12 3.01 20.29 -7.35
CA LEU A 12 2.19 19.11 -7.09
C LEU A 12 3.09 17.88 -6.95
N VAL A 13 3.32 17.47 -5.71
CA VAL A 13 3.92 16.16 -5.40
C VAL A 13 2.79 15.13 -5.44
N ASP A 14 2.88 14.15 -6.33
CA ASP A 14 1.99 12.99 -6.29
C ASP A 14 2.21 12.23 -4.99
N HIS A 15 1.31 12.43 -4.02
CA HIS A 15 1.35 11.75 -2.74
C HIS A 15 0.81 10.32 -2.90
N ALA A 16 1.69 9.40 -3.27
CA ALA A 16 1.41 7.97 -3.16
C ALA A 16 1.82 7.48 -1.76
N ALA A 17 0.87 6.92 -1.03
CA ALA A 17 1.15 6.19 0.21
C ALA A 17 0.83 4.70 0.02
N PHE A 18 1.67 3.86 0.62
CA PHE A 18 1.55 2.41 0.56
C PHE A 18 1.59 1.81 1.96
N ILE A 19 0.79 0.77 2.18
CA ILE A 19 0.77 -0.03 3.40
C ILE A 19 1.45 -1.35 3.09
N TYR A 20 2.54 -1.67 3.79
CA TYR A 20 3.29 -2.92 3.59
C TYR A 20 2.89 -3.97 4.63
N LEU A 21 2.68 -5.20 4.16
CA LEU A 21 2.46 -6.37 4.99
C LEU A 21 3.74 -7.21 5.00
N MET A 22 4.22 -7.47 6.21
CA MET A 22 5.41 -8.28 6.47
C MET A 22 5.01 -9.53 7.27
N ASP A 23 5.75 -10.63 7.11
CA ASP A 23 5.63 -11.81 7.96
C ASP A 23 6.31 -11.56 9.34
N PRO A 24 6.14 -12.47 10.33
CA PRO A 24 6.76 -12.31 11.64
C PRO A 24 8.29 -12.35 11.65
N GLN A 25 8.92 -12.80 10.56
CA GLN A 25 10.37 -12.76 10.37
C GLN A 25 10.83 -11.49 9.63
N GLY A 26 9.91 -10.57 9.34
CA GLY A 26 10.19 -9.32 8.64
C GLY A 26 10.37 -9.49 7.14
N ARG A 27 9.85 -10.56 6.52
CA ARG A 27 9.87 -10.72 5.06
C ARG A 27 8.66 -10.05 4.43
N TYR A 28 8.86 -9.47 3.25
CA TYR A 28 7.80 -8.88 2.45
C TYR A 28 6.77 -9.93 2.03
N VAL A 29 5.50 -9.67 2.30
CA VAL A 29 4.37 -10.48 1.82
C VAL A 29 3.67 -9.77 0.68
N ARG A 30 3.25 -8.51 0.90
CA ARG A 30 2.59 -7.68 -0.11
C ARG A 30 2.52 -6.21 0.31
N HIS A 31 1.95 -5.36 -0.56
CA HIS A 31 1.50 -4.02 -0.19
C HIS A 31 0.05 -3.73 -0.63
N PHE A 32 -0.49 -2.64 -0.11
CA PHE A 32 -1.78 -2.04 -0.45
C PHE A 32 -1.58 -0.56 -0.76
N SER A 33 -2.33 -0.03 -1.72
CA SER A 33 -2.42 1.42 -1.95
C SER A 33 -3.21 2.07 -0.82
N HIS A 34 -2.93 3.34 -0.50
CA HIS A 34 -3.62 4.09 0.55
C HIS A 34 -5.15 4.17 0.37
N ASN A 35 -5.64 4.06 -0.86
CA ASN A 35 -7.06 4.08 -1.19
C ASN A 35 -7.71 2.69 -1.20
N THR A 36 -7.00 1.64 -0.79
CA THR A 36 -7.57 0.28 -0.74
C THR A 36 -8.66 0.23 0.34
N PRO A 37 -9.89 -0.23 0.00
CA PRO A 37 -10.95 -0.38 1.01
C PRO A 37 -10.57 -1.36 2.12
N PRO A 38 -10.92 -1.08 3.39
CA PRO A 38 -10.62 -1.96 4.52
C PRO A 38 -11.13 -3.39 4.33
N GLU A 39 -12.30 -3.56 3.70
CA GLU A 39 -12.91 -4.87 3.45
C GLU A 39 -12.07 -5.71 2.49
N THR A 40 -11.50 -5.06 1.46
CA THR A 40 -10.56 -5.69 0.53
C THR A 40 -9.29 -6.11 1.26
N MET A 41 -8.74 -5.25 2.13
CA MET A 41 -7.57 -5.59 2.95
C MET A 41 -7.87 -6.80 3.85
N ALA A 42 -9.00 -6.80 4.55
CA ALA A 42 -9.39 -7.88 5.45
C ALA A 42 -9.60 -9.21 4.71
N LYS A 43 -10.22 -9.21 3.53
CA LYS A 43 -10.38 -10.41 2.70
C LYS A 43 -9.01 -11.01 2.33
N GLU A 44 -8.08 -10.16 1.93
CA GLU A 44 -6.73 -10.58 1.54
C GLU A 44 -5.93 -11.08 2.73
N LEU A 45 -6.02 -10.43 3.89
CA LEU A 45 -5.39 -10.91 5.12
C LEU A 45 -5.91 -12.29 5.52
N ARG A 46 -7.22 -12.53 5.48
CA ARG A 46 -7.80 -13.86 5.76
C ARG A 46 -7.28 -14.92 4.79
N ARG A 47 -7.17 -14.60 3.50
CA ARG A 47 -6.62 -15.52 2.49
C ARG A 47 -5.16 -15.87 2.79
N ILE A 48 -4.34 -14.88 3.15
CA ILE A 48 -2.92 -15.07 3.48
C ILE A 48 -2.79 -15.94 4.73
N LEU A 49 -3.49 -15.58 5.81
CA LEU A 49 -3.44 -16.31 7.08
C LEU A 49 -4.02 -17.73 6.97
N GLY A 50 -5.07 -17.91 6.17
CA GLY A 50 -5.67 -19.23 5.92
C GLY A 50 -4.80 -20.15 5.04
N ALA A 51 -3.98 -19.59 4.15
CA ALA A 51 -3.04 -20.35 3.33
C ALA A 51 -1.76 -20.75 4.09
N SER A 52 -1.42 -20.06 5.19
CA SER A 52 -0.25 -20.37 6.03
C SER A 52 -0.48 -21.49 7.05
N GLY A 53 -1.68 -22.10 7.07
CA GLY A 53 -2.10 -23.11 8.04
C GLY A 53 -2.41 -24.50 7.44
N SER A 54 -1.83 -24.87 6.29
CA SER A 54 -1.95 -26.21 5.69
C SER A 54 -0.59 -26.76 5.28
#